data_AF-A0A2I1GBL5-F1
#
_entry.id   AF-A0A2I1GBL5-F1
#
_cell.length_a   1.000
_cell.length_b   1.000
_cell.length_c   1.000
_cell.angle_alpha   90.00
_cell.angle_beta   90.00
_cell.angle_gamma   90.00
#
_symmetry.space_group_name_H-M   'P 1'
#
loop_
_entity.id
_entity.type
_entity.pdbx_description
1 polymer ?
#
loop_
_entity_poly.entity_id
_entity_poly.type
_entity_poly.pdbx_seq_one_letter_code
_entity_poly.pdbx_strand_id
1 'polypeptide(L)'
;AVDDKILSADDFRQSGNKYFVSNDFAAAVDEYSSGIKLDPNNATLLANRAEAYLRLNQFDKALNDVEIVLKNEPDHLKAAFRKGKAL
;
A
#
# COMPACT_ATOMS: atom_id res chain seq x y z
N ALA A 1 28.55 -17.89 -0.87
CA ALA A 1 27.33 -18.02 -1.68
C ALA A 1 26.49 -16.80 -1.37
N VAL A 2 26.12 -16.03 -2.39
CA VAL A 2 25.20 -14.90 -2.23
C VAL A 2 23.85 -15.49 -1.85
N ASP A 3 23.39 -15.24 -0.62
CA ASP A 3 22.01 -15.47 -0.24
C ASP A 3 21.15 -14.55 -1.11
N ASP A 4 20.63 -15.06 -2.22
CA ASP A 4 19.53 -14.43 -2.94
C ASP A 4 18.33 -14.46 -2.01
N LYS A 5 18.25 -13.47 -1.11
CA LYS A 5 17.13 -13.30 -0.19
C LYS A 5 15.89 -13.09 -1.04
N ILE A 6 15.08 -14.14 -1.17
CA ILE A 6 13.75 -14.06 -1.78
C ILE A 6 12.94 -13.09 -0.91
N LEU A 7 12.66 -11.91 -1.44
CA LEU A 7 11.86 -10.91 -0.75
C LEU A 7 10.41 -11.36 -0.72
N SER A 8 9.79 -11.27 0.47
CA SER A 8 8.38 -11.52 0.67
C SER A 8 7.54 -10.24 0.53
N ALA A 9 6.22 -10.39 0.41
CA ALA A 9 5.29 -9.26 0.49
C ALA A 9 5.46 -8.48 1.82
N ASP A 10 5.82 -9.17 2.91
CA ASP A 10 6.07 -8.54 4.21
C ASP A 10 7.39 -7.74 4.23
N ASP A 11 8.45 -8.23 3.57
CA ASP A 11 9.70 -7.46 3.43
C ASP A 11 9.44 -6.13 2.70
N PHE A 12 8.69 -6.17 1.60
CA PHE A 12 8.27 -4.96 0.87
C PHE A 12 7.37 -4.05 1.71
N ARG A 13 6.45 -4.61 2.50
CA ARG A 13 5.63 -3.84 3.44
C ARG A 13 6.49 -3.11 4.46
N GLN A 14 7.46 -3.79 5.07
CA GLN A 14 8.37 -3.20 6.05
C GLN A 14 9.27 -2.13 5.42
N SER A 15 9.77 -2.38 4.21
CA SER A 15 10.56 -1.42 3.43
C SER A 15 9.76 -0.16 3.10
N GLY A 16 8.54 -0.31 2.54
CA GLY A 16 7.64 0.80 2.26
C GLY A 16 7.26 1.60 3.50
N ASN A 17 7.08 0.94 4.66
CA ASN A 17 6.83 1.63 5.92
C ASN A 17 8.00 2.53 6.35
N LYS A 18 9.26 2.13 6.09
CA LYS A 18 10.43 2.96 6.41
C LYS A 18 10.44 4.25 5.58
N TYR A 19 10.21 4.14 4.28
CA TYR A 19 10.08 5.31 3.40
C TYR A 19 8.88 6.19 3.76
N PHE A 20 7.77 5.58 4.16
CA PHE A 20 6.60 6.31 4.61
C PHE A 20 6.90 7.15 5.87
N VAL A 21 7.60 6.58 6.85
CA VAL A 21 8.01 7.30 8.08
C VAL A 21 9.00 8.42 7.77
N SER A 22 9.86 8.27 6.76
CA SER A 22 10.75 9.34 6.30
C SER A 22 10.07 10.37 5.39
N ASN A 23 8.74 10.30 5.21
CA ASN A 23 7.95 11.11 4.29
C ASN A 23 8.35 10.97 2.80
N ASP A 24 9.10 9.94 2.42
CA ASP A 24 9.34 9.60 1.02
C ASP A 24 8.21 8.71 0.51
N PHE A 25 7.07 9.36 0.22
CA PHE A 25 5.87 8.64 -0.18
C PHE A 25 6.00 8.01 -1.57
N ALA A 26 6.84 8.56 -2.45
CA ALA A 26 7.07 7.99 -3.77
C ALA A 26 7.79 6.64 -3.65
N ALA A 27 8.90 6.59 -2.89
CA ALA A 27 9.60 5.34 -2.62
C ALA A 27 8.71 4.35 -1.85
N ALA A 28 7.88 4.83 -0.91
CA ALA A 28 6.91 3.96 -0.23
C ALA A 28 5.93 3.30 -1.20
N VAL A 29 5.39 4.06 -2.16
CA VAL A 29 4.52 3.53 -3.23
C VAL A 29 5.21 2.43 -4.04
N ASP A 30 6.47 2.62 -4.40
CA ASP A 30 7.23 1.66 -5.21
C ASP A 30 7.46 0.33 -4.47
N GLU A 31 7.82 0.42 -3.18
CA GLU A 31 7.98 -0.76 -2.32
C GLU A 31 6.66 -1.50 -2.14
N TYR A 32 5.58 -0.80 -1.79
CA TYR A 32 4.27 -1.44 -1.64
C TYR A 32 3.80 -2.06 -2.96
N SER A 33 4.06 -1.41 -4.09
CA SER A 33 3.72 -1.95 -5.42
C SER A 33 4.48 -3.23 -5.74
N SER A 34 5.75 -3.33 -5.34
CA SER A 34 6.52 -4.57 -5.45
C SER A 34 5.97 -5.68 -4.57
N GLY A 35 5.54 -5.37 -3.34
CA GLY A 35 4.82 -6.32 -2.48
C GLY A 35 3.50 -6.80 -3.07
N ILE A 36 2.71 -5.90 -3.66
CA ILE A 36 1.40 -6.21 -4.29
C ILE A 36 1.58 -7.13 -5.51
N LYS A 37 2.70 -7.07 -6.23
CA LYS A 37 2.99 -8.04 -7.30
C LYS A 37 3.11 -9.48 -6.77
N LEU A 38 3.53 -9.65 -5.52
CA LEU A 38 3.64 -10.96 -4.87
C LEU A 38 2.31 -11.42 -4.25
N ASP A 39 1.55 -10.49 -3.68
CA ASP A 39 0.23 -10.74 -3.11
C ASP A 39 -0.76 -9.63 -3.53
N PRO A 40 -1.44 -9.79 -4.68
CA PRO A 40 -2.30 -8.74 -5.26
C PRO A 40 -3.51 -8.35 -4.41
N ASN A 41 -3.94 -9.22 -3.50
CA ASN A 41 -5.13 -9.01 -2.66
C ASN A 41 -4.75 -8.63 -1.22
N ASN A 42 -3.47 -8.37 -0.94
CA ASN A 42 -3.03 -8.02 0.40
C ASN A 42 -3.64 -6.68 0.86
N ALA A 43 -4.64 -6.75 1.72
CA ALA A 43 -5.35 -5.57 2.20
C ALA A 43 -4.41 -4.55 2.86
N THR A 44 -3.37 -5.02 3.58
CA THR A 44 -2.44 -4.13 4.25
C THR A 44 -1.56 -3.35 3.27
N LEU A 45 -1.01 -4.02 2.25
CA LEU A 45 -0.19 -3.35 1.24
C LEU A 45 -1.00 -2.37 0.40
N LEU A 46 -2.19 -2.77 -0.06
CA LEU A 46 -3.09 -1.89 -0.81
C LEU A 46 -3.49 -0.68 0.03
N ALA A 47 -3.90 -0.89 1.28
CA ALA A 47 -4.31 0.21 2.14
C ALA A 47 -3.14 1.15 2.49
N ASN A 48 -1.92 0.62 2.66
CA ASN A 48 -0.73 1.45 2.91
C ASN A 48 -0.30 2.24 1.66
N ARG A 49 -0.39 1.64 0.47
CA ARG A 49 -0.14 2.35 -0.79
C ARG A 49 -1.17 3.44 -1.05
N ALA A 50 -2.45 3.18 -0.73
CA ALA A 50 -3.49 4.20 -0.77
C ALA A 50 -3.17 5.40 0.13
N GLU A 51 -2.68 5.17 1.36
CA GLU A 51 -2.26 6.28 2.23
C GLU A 51 -1.10 7.07 1.61
N ALA A 52 -0.10 6.39 1.05
CA ALA A 52 1.01 7.05 0.37
C ALA A 52 0.53 7.88 -0.84
N TYR A 53 -0.41 7.36 -1.63
CA TYR A 53 -1.05 8.12 -2.70
C TYR A 53 -1.82 9.35 -2.20
N LEU A 54 -2.56 9.25 -1.08
CA LEU A 54 -3.21 10.41 -0.46
C LEU A 54 -2.19 11.49 -0.06
N ARG A 55 -1.04 11.10 0.50
CA ARG A 55 0.03 12.05 0.85
C ARG A 55 0.67 12.71 -0.37
N LEU A 56 0.58 12.08 -1.54
CA LEU A 56 1.03 12.61 -2.84
C LEU A 56 -0.09 13.33 -3.62
N ASN A 57 -1.28 13.50 -3.04
CA ASN A 57 -2.47 14.05 -3.71
C ASN A 57 -2.89 13.25 -4.97
N GLN A 58 -2.57 11.96 -5.03
CA GLN A 58 -2.96 11.05 -6.12
C GLN A 58 -4.27 10.34 -5.76
N PHE A 59 -5.35 11.11 -5.62
CA PHE A 59 -6.63 10.65 -5.06
C PHE A 59 -7.26 9.50 -5.83
N ASP A 60 -7.28 9.54 -7.17
CA ASP A 60 -7.84 8.47 -8.01
C ASP A 60 -7.16 7.12 -7.77
N LYS A 61 -5.83 7.13 -7.58
CA LYS A 61 -5.07 5.90 -7.31
C LYS A 61 -5.33 5.38 -5.90
N ALA A 62 -5.41 6.28 -4.93
CA ALA A 62 -5.77 5.91 -3.56
C ALA A 62 -7.17 5.28 -3.51
N LEU A 63 -8.13 5.85 -4.25
CA LEU A 63 -9.50 5.34 -4.37
C LEU A 63 -9.52 3.92 -4.94
N ASN A 64 -8.80 3.69 -6.05
CA ASN A 64 -8.71 2.35 -6.64
C ASN A 64 -8.20 1.29 -5.66
N ASP A 65 -7.14 1.60 -4.91
CA ASP A 65 -6.56 0.66 -3.93
C ASP A 65 -7.54 0.35 -2.80
N VAL A 66 -8.20 1.35 -2.22
CA VAL A 66 -9.16 1.11 -1.12
C VAL A 66 -10.44 0.43 -1.58
N GLU A 67 -10.85 0.59 -2.84
CA GLU A 67 -12.00 -0.12 -3.39
C GLU A 67 -11.72 -1.61 -3.56
N ILE A 68 -10.49 -2.00 -3.93
CA ILE A 68 -10.09 -3.40 -3.95
C ILE A 68 -10.16 -3.97 -2.52
N VAL A 69 -9.64 -3.24 -1.53
CA VAL A 69 -9.71 -3.68 -0.12
C VAL A 69 -11.15 -3.85 0.32
N LEU A 70 -12.01 -2.85 0.12
CA LEU A 70 -13.41 -2.88 0.58
C LEU A 70 -14.27 -3.89 -0.18
N LYS A 71 -13.89 -4.26 -1.41
CA LYS A 71 -14.55 -5.35 -2.14
C LYS A 71 -14.34 -6.70 -1.48
N ASN A 72 -13.15 -6.94 -0.92
CA ASN A 72 -12.79 -8.21 -0.27
C ASN A 72 -13.10 -8.19 1.24
N GLU A 73 -12.93 -7.04 1.87
CA GLU A 73 -13.11 -6.80 3.31
C GLU A 73 -14.00 -5.56 3.53
N PRO A 74 -15.33 -5.69 3.40
CA PRO A 74 -16.25 -4.55 3.46
C PRO A 74 -16.19 -3.75 4.77
N ASP A 75 -15.85 -4.42 5.88
CA ASP A 75 -15.76 -3.82 7.22
C ASP A 75 -14.37 -3.24 7.54
N HIS A 76 -13.45 -3.15 6.56
CA HIS A 76 -12.10 -2.66 6.77
C HIS A 76 -12.08 -1.13 7.01
N LEU A 77 -12.18 -0.73 8.28
CA LEU A 77 -12.33 0.66 8.74
C LEU A 77 -11.28 1.63 8.17
N LYS A 78 -10.01 1.22 8.10
CA LYS A 78 -8.94 2.09 7.56
C LYS A 78 -9.13 2.37 6.06
N ALA A 79 -9.64 1.40 5.31
CA ALA A 79 -9.89 1.56 3.87
C ALA A 79 -11.12 2.45 3.65
N ALA A 80 -12.18 2.27 4.43
CA ALA A 80 -13.35 3.15 4.40
C ALA A 80 -12.98 4.61 4.74
N PHE A 81 -12.19 4.83 5.79
CA PHE A 81 -11.70 6.16 6.13
C PHE A 81 -10.86 6.80 5.02
N ARG A 82 -9.93 6.02 4.42
CA ARG A 82 -9.11 6.49 3.30
C ARG A 82 -9.91 6.74 2.03
N LYS A 83 -10.97 5.96 1.77
CA LYS A 83 -11.94 6.22 0.70
C LYS A 83 -12.60 7.58 0.89
N GLY A 84 -13.04 7.90 2.12
CA GLY A 84 -13.57 9.23 2.43
C GLY A 84 -12.58 10.38 2.24
N LYS A 85 -11.28 10.15 2.43
CA LYS A 85 -10.22 11.14 2.14
C LYS A 85 -9.90 11.29 0.64
N ALA A 86 -10.27 10.31 -0.19
CA ALA A 86 -9.98 10.28 -1.62
C ALA A 86 -11.11 10.87 -2.49
N LEU A 87 -12.26 11.19 -1.88
CA LEU A 87 -13.42 11.80 -2.50
C LEU A 87 -13.48 13.29 -2.13
#